data_AF-A0A6P0Q5S0-F1
#
_entry.id   AF-A0A6P0Q5S0-F1
#
_cell.length_a   1.000
_cell.length_b   1.000
_cell.length_c   1.000
_cell.angle_alpha   90.00
_cell.angle_beta   90.00
_cell.angle_gamma   90.00
#
_symmetry.space_group_name_H-M   'P 1'
#
loop_
_entity.id
_entity.type
_entity.pdbx_description
1 polymer ?
#
loop_
_entity_poly.entity_id
_entity_poly.type
_entity_poly.pdbx_seq_one_letter_code
_entity_poly.pdbx_strand_id
1 'polypeptide(L)'
;MILPLSACASDPSPEQLLEENQERWETQKLDNYRYRLQVSCYCIGEVTNPVVVEIRNGETTSIVAADSGKPVNRKFFNTYDSVSKLFDVVQKAIDQDYYKLDVTY
;
A
#
# COMPACT_ATOMS: atom_id res chain seq x y z
N MET A 1 11.82 -35.01 31.78
CA MET A 1 11.33 -34.87 30.39
C MET A 1 10.47 -33.62 30.35
N ILE A 2 10.97 -32.55 29.74
CA ILE A 2 10.24 -31.28 29.59
C ILE A 2 9.59 -31.35 28.21
N LEU A 3 8.25 -31.36 28.17
CA LEU A 3 7.47 -31.28 26.94
C LEU A 3 7.53 -29.84 26.41
N PRO A 4 8.10 -29.58 25.22
CA PRO A 4 7.99 -28.26 24.62
C PRO A 4 6.53 -28.00 24.25
N LEU A 5 6.00 -26.87 24.71
CA LEU A 5 4.73 -26.32 24.22
C LEU A 5 4.90 -25.98 22.74
N SER A 6 4.47 -26.90 21.87
CA SER A 6 4.29 -26.59 20.47
C SER A 6 3.03 -25.73 20.35
N ALA A 7 3.20 -24.41 20.41
CA ALA A 7 2.13 -23.50 20.04
C ALA A 7 1.86 -23.70 18.54
N CYS A 8 0.66 -24.13 18.17
CA CYS A 8 0.17 -23.90 16.83
C CYS A 8 0.07 -22.38 16.67
N ALA A 9 1.03 -21.76 15.98
CA ALA A 9 0.87 -20.37 15.58
C ALA A 9 -0.34 -20.34 14.62
N SER A 10 -1.41 -19.70 15.05
CA SER A 10 -2.49 -19.31 14.14
C SER A 10 -1.92 -18.39 13.06
N ASP A 11 -2.54 -18.37 11.89
CA ASP A 11 -2.20 -17.38 10.87
C ASP A 11 -2.32 -15.97 11.48
N PRO A 12 -1.38 -15.05 11.18
CA PRO A 12 -1.42 -13.71 11.71
C PRO A 12 -2.67 -12.99 11.22
N SER A 13 -3.29 -12.20 12.10
CA SER A 13 -4.40 -11.32 11.75
C SER A 13 -3.97 -10.25 10.73
N PRO A 14 -4.90 -9.68 9.95
CA PRO A 14 -4.61 -8.54 9.06
C PRO A 14 -3.91 -7.38 9.77
N GLU A 15 -4.29 -7.10 11.02
CA GLU A 15 -3.68 -6.09 11.89
C GLU A 15 -2.20 -6.38 12.17
N GLN A 16 -1.88 -7.62 12.54
CA GLN A 16 -0.49 -8.04 12.80
C GLN A 16 0.37 -7.97 11.54
N LEU A 17 -0.19 -8.40 10.39
CA LEU A 17 0.52 -8.30 9.11
C LEU A 17 0.73 -6.85 8.68
N LEU A 18 -0.24 -5.97 8.93
CA LEU A 18 -0.12 -4.54 8.66
C LEU A 18 0.99 -3.91 9.50
N GLU A 19 0.98 -4.14 10.82
CA GLU A 19 1.98 -3.63 11.75
C GLU A 19 3.39 -4.09 11.36
N GLU A 20 3.58 -5.39 11.10
CA GLU A 20 4.88 -5.95 10.71
C GLU A 20 5.43 -5.34 9.41
N ASN A 21 4.58 -5.19 8.40
CA ASN A 21 5.03 -4.65 7.10
C ASN A 21 5.21 -3.14 7.12
N GLN A 22 4.42 -2.41 7.92
CA GLN A 22 4.63 -0.99 8.14
C GLN A 22 5.96 -0.74 8.89
N GLU A 23 6.27 -1.50 9.95
CA GLU A 23 7.55 -1.40 10.66
C GLU A 23 8.73 -1.70 9.73
N ARG A 24 8.61 -2.75 8.90
CA ARG A 24 9.62 -3.10 7.90
C ARG A 24 9.86 -1.96 6.92
N TRP A 25 8.80 -1.31 6.46
CA TRP A 25 8.88 -0.16 5.56
C TRP A 25 9.56 1.04 6.23
N GLU A 26 9.11 1.41 7.42
CA GLU A 26 9.62 2.57 8.18
C GLU A 26 11.10 2.40 8.54
N THR A 27 11.54 1.18 8.87
CA THR A 27 12.94 0.86 9.17
C THR A 27 13.89 1.13 8.00
N GLN A 28 13.39 1.09 6.75
CA GLN A 28 14.22 1.36 5.59
C GLN A 28 14.59 2.85 5.43
N LYS A 29 13.84 3.76 6.06
CA LYS A 29 14.09 5.22 6.01
C LYS A 29 14.24 5.75 4.58
N LEU A 30 13.33 5.32 3.69
CA LEU A 30 13.35 5.68 2.28
C LEU A 30 12.66 7.04 2.05
N ASP A 31 13.45 8.08 1.80
CA ASP A 31 12.92 9.39 1.40
C ASP A 31 12.83 9.55 -0.13
N ASN A 32 13.40 8.61 -0.89
CA ASN A 32 13.51 8.67 -2.35
C ASN A 32 13.21 7.31 -2.95
N TYR A 33 12.07 7.18 -3.63
CA TYR A 33 11.67 5.93 -4.26
C TYR A 33 10.69 6.16 -5.40
N ARG A 34 10.46 5.12 -6.20
CA ARG A 34 9.42 5.09 -7.24
C ARG A 34 8.73 3.74 -7.24
N TYR A 35 7.44 3.72 -7.55
CA TYR A 35 6.68 2.49 -7.66
C TYR A 35 5.61 2.59 -8.75
N ARG A 36 5.14 1.44 -9.23
CA ARG A 36 4.02 1.34 -10.16
C ARG A 36 2.75 1.08 -9.35
N LEU A 37 1.73 1.91 -9.55
CA LEU A 37 0.42 1.78 -8.93
C LEU A 37 -0.61 1.36 -9.98
N GLN A 38 -1.46 0.40 -9.65
CA GLN A 38 -2.64 0.04 -10.42
C GLN A 38 -3.83 -0.04 -9.47
N VAL A 39 -4.87 0.75 -9.74
CA VAL A 39 -6.11 0.73 -8.99
C VAL A 39 -7.14 -0.03 -9.80
N SER A 40 -7.82 -1.00 -9.20
CA SER A 40 -8.91 -1.72 -9.84
C SER A 40 -10.21 -1.43 -9.09
N CYS A 41 -11.10 -0.65 -9.70
CA CYS A 41 -12.42 -0.32 -9.16
C CYS A 41 -13.44 -0.08 -10.27
N TYR A 42 -14.73 -0.07 -9.90
CA TYR A 42 -15.83 0.41 -10.76
C TYR A 42 -15.87 1.95 -10.80
N CYS A 43 -14.72 2.56 -11.06
CA CYS A 43 -14.46 4.00 -11.09
C CYS A 43 -14.15 4.46 -12.53
N ILE A 44 -13.83 5.75 -12.73
CA ILE A 44 -13.50 6.28 -14.07
C ILE A 44 -12.18 5.68 -14.59
N GLY A 45 -12.09 5.51 -15.91
CA GLY A 45 -10.95 4.85 -16.57
C GLY A 45 -9.59 5.53 -16.33
N GLU A 46 -9.57 6.84 -16.09
CA GLU A 46 -8.35 7.59 -15.77
C GLU A 46 -7.69 7.12 -14.46
N VAL A 47 -8.47 6.61 -13.50
CA VAL A 47 -7.96 6.09 -12.22
C VAL A 47 -7.42 4.67 -12.38
N THR A 48 -8.05 3.86 -13.25
CA THR A 48 -7.73 2.43 -13.40
C THR A 48 -6.50 2.15 -14.26
N ASN A 49 -6.07 3.13 -15.05
CA ASN A 49 -4.85 3.01 -15.84
C ASN A 49 -3.62 3.05 -14.91
N PRO A 50 -2.65 2.12 -15.05
CA PRO A 50 -1.47 2.12 -14.21
C PRO A 50 -0.65 3.41 -14.31
N VAL A 51 -0.14 3.87 -13.18
CA VAL A 51 0.74 5.05 -13.08
C VAL A 51 2.07 4.70 -12.42
N VAL A 52 3.09 5.52 -12.66
CA VAL A 52 4.34 5.53 -11.90
C VAL A 52 4.31 6.73 -10.97
N VAL A 53 4.51 6.48 -9.68
CA VAL A 53 4.60 7.49 -8.63
C VAL A 53 6.06 7.64 -8.24
N GLU A 54 6.52 8.88 -8.14
CA GLU A 54 7.87 9.22 -7.70
C GLU A 54 7.82 10.07 -6.44
N ILE A 55 8.61 9.66 -5.45
CA ILE A 55 8.78 10.32 -4.16
C ILE A 55 10.21 10.84 -4.06
N ARG A 56 10.37 12.11 -3.68
CA ARG A 56 11.66 12.73 -3.35
C ARG A 56 11.53 13.52 -2.07
N ASN A 57 12.51 13.37 -1.18
CA ASN A 57 12.51 13.98 0.16
C ASN A 57 11.20 13.72 0.95
N GLY A 58 10.66 12.51 0.81
CA GLY A 58 9.41 12.11 1.48
C GLY A 58 8.13 12.64 0.83
N GLU A 59 8.21 13.45 -0.22
CA GLU A 59 7.05 14.04 -0.89
C GLU A 59 6.83 13.48 -2.30
N THR A 60 5.57 13.32 -2.69
CA THR A 60 5.19 12.94 -4.04
C THR A 60 5.53 14.06 -5.03
N THR A 61 6.54 13.86 -5.86
CA THR A 61 6.99 14.85 -6.85
C THR A 61 6.38 14.63 -8.22
N SER A 62 6.12 13.38 -8.60
CA SER A 62 5.59 13.03 -9.93
C SER A 62 4.59 11.88 -9.88
N ILE A 63 3.56 11.98 -10.72
CA ILE A 63 2.66 10.88 -11.06
C ILE A 63 2.43 10.95 -12.57
N VAL A 64 2.82 9.89 -13.27
CA VAL A 64 2.72 9.81 -14.74
C VAL A 64 2.10 8.49 -15.17
N ALA A 65 1.41 8.49 -16.31
CA ALA A 65 0.87 7.28 -16.90
C ALA A 65 2.01 6.31 -17.22
N ALA A 66 1.88 5.05 -16.78
CA ALA A 66 2.98 4.10 -16.84
C ALA A 66 3.28 3.58 -18.26
N ASP A 67 2.37 3.82 -19.21
CA ASP A 67 2.49 3.43 -20.62
C ASP A 67 3.20 4.49 -21.47
N SER A 68 3.01 5.77 -21.15
CA SER A 68 3.34 6.91 -22.00
C SER A 68 4.23 7.94 -21.32
N GLY A 69 4.39 7.88 -19.99
CA GLY A 69 5.14 8.85 -19.20
C GLY A 69 4.48 10.23 -19.14
N LYS A 70 3.24 10.38 -19.63
CA LYS A 70 2.53 11.65 -19.64
C LYS A 70 1.98 11.99 -18.24
N PRO A 71 1.94 13.29 -17.86
CA PRO A 71 1.28 13.72 -16.62
C PRO A 71 -0.18 13.29 -16.58
N VAL A 72 -0.65 12.90 -15.40
CA VAL A 72 -2.07 12.60 -15.12
C VAL A 72 -2.66 13.64 -14.17
N ASN A 73 -3.98 13.64 -14.01
CA ASN A 73 -4.61 14.44 -12.96
C ASN A 73 -4.30 13.83 -11.58
N ARG A 74 -3.31 14.41 -10.89
CA ARG A 74 -2.81 13.93 -9.59
C ARG A 74 -3.88 13.82 -8.51
N LYS A 75 -4.95 14.64 -8.58
CA LYS A 75 -6.03 14.65 -7.57
C LYS A 75 -6.71 13.29 -7.42
N PHE A 76 -6.71 12.49 -8.48
CA PHE A 76 -7.29 11.15 -8.47
C PHE A 76 -6.50 10.13 -7.62
N PHE A 77 -5.24 10.42 -7.33
CA PHE A 77 -4.33 9.48 -6.67
C PHE A 77 -3.95 9.90 -5.24
N ASN A 78 -4.48 11.02 -4.73
CA ASN A 78 -4.11 11.55 -3.41
C ASN A 78 -4.25 10.56 -2.24
N THR A 79 -5.10 9.53 -2.38
CA THR A 79 -5.32 8.46 -1.39
C THR A 79 -4.24 7.39 -1.43
N TYR A 80 -3.48 7.28 -2.53
CA TYR A 80 -2.58 6.15 -2.83
C TYR A 80 -1.19 6.61 -3.29
N ASP A 81 -0.88 7.91 -3.23
CA ASP A 81 0.30 8.53 -3.84
C ASP A 81 1.57 8.49 -2.99
N SER A 82 1.61 7.64 -1.97
CA SER A 82 2.81 7.17 -1.27
C SER A 82 2.57 5.78 -0.69
N VAL A 83 3.63 5.03 -0.37
CA VAL A 83 3.48 3.72 0.29
C VAL A 83 2.87 3.86 1.69
N SER A 84 3.22 4.93 2.43
CA SER A 84 2.60 5.23 3.73
C SER A 84 1.07 5.37 3.63
N LYS A 85 0.57 6.04 2.59
CA LYS A 85 -0.88 6.16 2.37
C LYS A 85 -1.54 4.84 1.93
N LEU A 86 -0.78 3.91 1.32
CA LEU A 86 -1.31 2.57 1.04
C LEU A 86 -1.54 1.79 2.34
N PHE A 87 -0.68 1.94 3.35
CA PHE A 87 -0.94 1.40 4.69
C PHE A 87 -2.18 2.03 5.33
N ASP A 88 -2.39 3.35 5.20
CA ASP A 88 -3.62 4.01 5.68
C ASP A 88 -4.89 3.44 5.02
N VAL A 89 -4.81 3.04 3.74
CA VAL A 89 -5.93 2.41 3.04
C VAL A 89 -6.22 1.03 3.61
N VAL A 90 -5.20 0.22 3.91
CA VAL A 90 -5.37 -1.09 4.54
C VAL A 90 -5.95 -0.93 5.94
N GLN A 91 -5.42 -0.01 6.77
CA GLN A 91 -5.93 0.24 8.11
C GLN A 91 -7.43 0.62 8.09
N LYS A 92 -7.82 1.54 7.19
CA LYS A 92 -9.23 1.91 7.03
C LYS A 92 -10.10 0.72 6.63
N ALA A 93 -9.58 -0.19 5.80
CA ALA A 93 -10.32 -1.38 5.39
C ALA A 93 -10.50 -2.39 6.53
N ILE A 94 -9.51 -2.50 7.42
CA ILE A 94 -9.62 -3.27 8.66
C ILE A 94 -10.68 -2.64 9.57
N ASP A 95 -10.60 -1.32 9.81
CA ASP A 95 -11.47 -0.61 10.75
C ASP A 95 -12.96 -0.62 10.33
N GLN A 96 -13.25 -0.71 9.03
CA GLN A 96 -14.60 -0.65 8.47
C GLN A 96 -15.29 -2.02 8.31
N ASP A 97 -14.62 -3.12 8.67
CA ASP A 97 -15.16 -4.48 8.59
C ASP A 97 -15.76 -4.81 7.20
N TYR A 98 -14.94 -4.65 6.16
CA TYR A 98 -15.34 -4.99 4.78
C TYR A 98 -15.77 -6.45 4.67
N TYR A 99 -16.72 -6.75 3.76
CA TYR A 99 -17.19 -8.12 3.49
C TYR A 99 -16.05 -9.12 3.24
N LYS A 100 -14.96 -8.68 2.60
CA LYS A 100 -13.73 -9.44 2.42
C LYS A 100 -12.54 -8.49 2.33
N LEU A 101 -11.46 -8.82 3.04
CA LEU A 101 -10.17 -8.14 2.95
C LEU A 101 -9.07 -9.18 2.68
N ASP A 102 -8.43 -9.08 1.52
CA ASP A 102 -7.21 -9.83 1.18
C ASP A 102 -6.08 -8.83 0.93
N VAL A 103 -4.95 -8.99 1.61
CA VAL A 103 -3.80 -8.08 1.48
C VAL A 103 -2.54 -8.90 1.22
N THR A 104 -1.70 -8.43 0.30
CA THR A 104 -0.37 -8.98 0.02
C THR A 104 0.62 -7.83 -0.03
N TYR A 105 1.76 -8.00 0.64
CA TYR A 105 2.83 -7.01 0.79
C TYR A 105 4.03 -7.37 -0.09
#